data_AF-A0A1F7IMX2-F1
#
_entry.id   AF-A0A1F7IMX2-F1
#
_cell.length_a   1.000
_cell.length_b   1.000
_cell.length_c   1.000
_cell.angle_alpha   90.00
_cell.angle_beta   90.00
_cell.angle_gamma   90.00
#
_symmetry.space_group_name_H-M   'P 1'
#
loop_
_entity.id
_entity.type
_entity.pdbx_description
1 polymer ?
#
loop_
_entity_poly.entity_id
_entity_poly.type
_entity_poly.pdbx_seq_one_letter_code
_entity_poly.pdbx_strand_id
1 'polypeptide(L)'
;MKKQITIQTIAKTLSAQLKDAGWRIEIDDDYDSFKLYMAYNDKALLGAFTAIHLLMMTLGNNPANVEIRFTFFADPRIFLKIKDSVKWRKEIKNSLQILCDNFFKKAGIKVELDWVKSTRLPRRKVNFSGKGLKPGLEVELAYWKKG
;
A
#
# COMPACT_ATOMS: atom_id res chain seq x y z
N MET A 1 -26.38 17.93 -2.79
CA MET A 1 -26.10 16.56 -2.29
C MET A 1 -24.59 16.36 -2.23
N LYS A 2 -24.02 16.00 -1.06
CA LYS A 2 -22.59 15.58 -0.99
C LYS A 2 -22.49 14.21 -1.68
N LYS A 3 -21.67 14.07 -2.72
CA LYS A 3 -21.41 12.76 -3.34
C LYS A 3 -20.81 11.83 -2.28
N GLN A 4 -21.44 10.70 -2.05
CA GLN A 4 -20.92 9.66 -1.17
C GLN A 4 -19.63 9.10 -1.78
N ILE A 5 -18.53 9.12 -1.02
CA ILE A 5 -17.27 8.53 -1.47
C ILE A 5 -17.41 7.01 -1.31
N THR A 6 -17.41 6.29 -2.42
CA THR A 6 -17.48 4.82 -2.45
C THR A 6 -16.09 4.19 -2.62
N ILE A 7 -15.98 2.89 -2.36
CA ILE A 7 -14.75 2.13 -2.63
C ILE A 7 -14.30 2.25 -4.10
N GLN A 8 -15.23 2.30 -5.07
CA GLN A 8 -14.90 2.52 -6.48
C GLN A 8 -14.27 3.90 -6.71
N THR A 9 -14.78 4.93 -6.03
CA THR A 9 -14.25 6.30 -6.15
C THR A 9 -12.86 6.40 -5.50
N ILE A 10 -12.67 5.78 -4.33
CA ILE A 10 -11.38 5.67 -3.65
C ILE A 10 -10.37 4.94 -4.55
N ALA A 11 -10.75 3.77 -5.06
CA ALA A 11 -9.92 2.96 -5.93
C ALA A 11 -9.45 3.73 -7.17
N LYS A 12 -10.38 4.42 -7.85
CA LYS A 12 -10.08 5.25 -9.02
C LYS A 12 -9.12 6.39 -8.69
N THR A 13 -9.38 7.13 -7.61
CA THR A 13 -8.59 8.33 -7.25
C THR A 13 -7.20 7.96 -6.72
N LEU A 14 -7.08 6.96 -5.85
CA LEU A 14 -5.78 6.45 -5.41
C LEU A 14 -4.96 5.87 -6.56
N SER A 15 -5.60 5.12 -7.47
CA SER A 15 -4.92 4.58 -8.64
C SER A 15 -4.37 5.68 -9.55
N ALA A 16 -5.11 6.78 -9.72
CA ALA A 16 -4.62 7.94 -10.45
C ALA A 16 -3.39 8.54 -9.75
N GLN A 17 -3.44 8.73 -8.43
CA GLN A 17 -2.30 9.30 -7.68
C GLN A 17 -1.05 8.41 -7.69
N LEU A 18 -1.23 7.10 -7.63
CA LEU A 18 -0.13 6.14 -7.77
C LEU A 18 0.48 6.21 -9.18
N LYS A 19 -0.35 6.23 -10.24
CA LYS A 19 0.12 6.38 -11.63
C LYS A 19 0.87 7.69 -11.86
N ASP A 20 0.35 8.80 -11.35
CA ASP A 20 0.98 10.12 -11.44
C ASP A 20 2.33 10.16 -10.69
N ALA A 21 2.46 9.38 -9.62
CA ALA A 21 3.72 9.19 -8.89
C ALA A 21 4.66 8.16 -9.55
N GLY A 22 4.35 7.69 -10.76
CA GLY A 22 5.18 6.78 -11.55
C GLY A 22 5.03 5.30 -11.20
N TRP A 23 3.97 4.92 -10.47
CA TRP A 23 3.67 3.51 -10.20
C TRP A 23 2.86 2.89 -11.33
N ARG A 24 3.33 1.75 -11.86
CA ARG A 24 2.54 0.92 -12.76
C ARG A 24 1.57 0.09 -11.94
N ILE A 25 0.28 0.15 -12.27
CA ILE A 25 -0.77 -0.56 -11.54
C ILE A 25 -1.32 -1.70 -12.40
N GLU A 26 -1.44 -2.87 -11.79
CA GLU A 26 -2.11 -4.06 -12.29
C GLU A 26 -3.29 -4.37 -11.37
N ILE A 27 -4.44 -4.70 -11.94
CA ILE A 27 -5.65 -5.07 -11.18
C ILE A 27 -5.60 -6.58 -10.97
N ASP A 28 -5.69 -7.03 -9.72
CA ASP A 28 -5.72 -8.45 -9.36
C ASP A 28 -7.18 -8.89 -9.13
N ASP A 29 -7.87 -8.25 -8.18
CA ASP A 29 -9.30 -8.45 -7.92
C ASP A 29 -10.09 -7.13 -7.93
N ASP A 30 -11.29 -7.14 -8.50
CA ASP A 30 -12.14 -5.96 -8.69
C ASP A 30 -13.64 -6.25 -8.48
N TYR A 31 -14.03 -6.51 -7.23
CA TYR A 31 -15.42 -6.76 -6.81
C TYR A 31 -16.05 -5.52 -6.17
N ASP A 32 -17.37 -5.44 -6.08
CA ASP A 32 -18.06 -4.24 -5.58
C ASP A 32 -17.70 -3.84 -4.15
N SER A 33 -17.40 -4.81 -3.29
CA SER A 33 -17.02 -4.62 -1.89
C SER A 33 -15.53 -4.83 -1.60
N PHE A 34 -14.76 -5.24 -2.61
CA PHE A 34 -13.36 -5.65 -2.43
C PHE A 34 -12.53 -5.32 -3.67
N LYS A 35 -11.40 -4.65 -3.47
CA LYS A 35 -10.43 -4.34 -4.52
C LYS A 35 -9.04 -4.78 -4.07
N LEU A 36 -8.30 -5.45 -4.94
CA LEU A 36 -6.89 -5.77 -4.73
C LEU A 36 -6.10 -5.35 -5.97
N TYR A 37 -5.26 -4.35 -5.82
CA TYR A 37 -4.40 -3.85 -6.88
C TYR A 37 -2.93 -4.05 -6.52
N MET A 38 -2.14 -4.36 -7.53
CA MET A 38 -0.70 -4.46 -7.49
C MET A 38 -0.09 -3.20 -8.08
N ALA A 39 0.79 -2.52 -7.35
CA ALA A 39 1.51 -1.37 -7.90
C ALA A 39 3.03 -1.59 -7.83
N TYR A 40 3.73 -1.22 -8.91
CA TYR A 40 5.17 -1.44 -9.06
C TYR A 40 5.89 -0.15 -9.46
N ASN A 41 7.06 0.07 -8.87
CA ASN A 41 7.95 1.16 -9.24
C ASN A 41 9.40 0.80 -8.89
N ASP A 42 10.21 0.53 -9.90
CA ASP A 42 11.61 0.11 -9.75
C ASP A 42 12.54 1.22 -9.20
N LYS A 43 12.04 2.46 -9.13
CA LYS A 43 12.73 3.65 -8.59
C LYS A 43 12.16 4.12 -7.25
N ALA A 44 11.22 3.39 -6.65
CA ALA A 44 10.51 3.81 -5.46
C ALA A 44 11.36 3.81 -4.17
N LEU A 45 10.77 4.36 -3.10
CA LEU A 45 11.37 4.71 -1.81
C LEU A 45 12.57 3.83 -1.40
N LEU A 46 13.73 4.49 -1.21
CA LEU A 46 15.01 3.88 -0.83
C LEU A 46 15.55 2.82 -1.81
N GLY A 47 14.99 2.72 -3.01
CA GLY A 47 15.26 1.64 -3.98
C GLY A 47 14.81 0.26 -3.52
N ALA A 48 14.28 0.15 -2.29
CA ALA A 48 14.02 -1.11 -1.61
C ALA A 48 12.56 -1.54 -1.75
N PHE A 49 11.61 -0.60 -1.71
CA PHE A 49 10.17 -0.89 -1.73
C PHE A 49 9.61 -0.71 -3.13
N THR A 50 9.80 -1.70 -3.98
CA THR A 50 9.47 -1.62 -5.41
C THR A 50 8.07 -2.14 -5.76
N ALA A 51 7.38 -2.76 -4.79
CA ALA A 51 6.02 -3.27 -4.97
C ALA A 51 5.12 -2.91 -3.78
N ILE A 52 3.85 -2.67 -4.10
CA ILE A 52 2.76 -2.38 -3.17
C ILE A 52 1.57 -3.29 -3.50
N HIS A 53 1.00 -3.94 -2.49
CA HIS A 53 -0.40 -4.38 -2.56
C HIS A 53 -1.27 -3.27 -1.99
N LEU A 54 -2.25 -2.83 -2.79
CA LEU A 54 -3.30 -1.94 -2.36
C LEU A 54 -4.58 -2.74 -2.24
N LEU A 55 -4.95 -3.09 -1.01
CA LEU A 55 -6.21 -3.75 -0.70
C LEU A 55 -7.20 -2.71 -0.20
N MET A 56 -8.43 -2.76 -0.70
CA MET A 56 -9.54 -1.97 -0.21
C MET A 56 -10.74 -2.88 0.04
N MET A 57 -11.41 -2.71 1.17
CA MET A 57 -12.62 -3.49 1.48
C MET A 57 -13.65 -2.65 2.22
N THR A 58 -14.92 -2.80 1.84
CA THR A 58 -16.04 -2.25 2.62
C THR A 58 -16.33 -3.17 3.80
N LEU A 59 -16.53 -2.61 4.99
CA LEU A 59 -16.81 -3.39 6.21
C LEU A 59 -18.18 -3.05 6.80
N GLY A 60 -18.94 -4.11 7.12
CA GLY A 60 -20.29 -4.01 7.67
C GLY A 60 -21.35 -3.58 6.64
N ASN A 61 -22.54 -3.21 7.13
CA ASN A 61 -23.69 -2.81 6.29
C ASN A 61 -23.57 -1.37 5.73
N ASN A 62 -22.48 -0.64 5.99
CA ASN A 62 -22.29 0.72 5.49
C ASN A 62 -21.20 0.76 4.39
N PRO A 63 -21.57 0.90 3.11
CA PRO A 63 -20.61 0.92 1.99
C PRO A 63 -19.70 2.15 1.96
N ALA A 64 -19.93 3.16 2.81
CA ALA A 64 -19.04 4.30 2.97
C ALA A 64 -17.88 4.04 3.95
N ASN A 65 -17.94 2.97 4.75
CA ASN A 65 -16.86 2.55 5.62
C ASN A 65 -15.90 1.64 4.86
N VAL A 66 -14.72 2.14 4.57
CA VAL A 66 -13.72 1.44 3.75
C VAL A 66 -12.42 1.32 4.54
N GLU A 67 -11.94 0.10 4.69
CA GLU A 67 -10.57 -0.17 5.11
C GLU A 67 -9.66 -0.19 3.88
N ILE A 68 -8.53 0.50 3.97
CA ILE A 68 -7.54 0.65 2.89
C ILE A 68 -6.19 0.21 3.44
N ARG A 69 -5.60 -0.83 2.89
CA ARG A 69 -4.29 -1.35 3.30
C ARG A 69 -3.26 -1.19 2.20
N PHE A 70 -2.11 -0.63 2.57
CA PHE A 70 -0.91 -0.63 1.75
C PHE A 70 0.09 -1.63 2.32
N THR A 71 0.40 -2.69 1.58
CA THR A 71 1.47 -3.63 1.92
C THR A 71 2.67 -3.38 1.02
N PHE A 72 3.75 -2.88 1.59
CA PHE A 72 5.01 -2.61 0.89
C PHE A 72 5.95 -3.80 1.01
N PHE A 73 6.53 -4.22 -0.11
CA PHE A 73 7.46 -5.34 -0.17
C PHE A 73 8.88 -4.84 -0.42
N ALA A 74 9.80 -5.16 0.48
CA ALA A 74 11.21 -4.82 0.32
C ALA A 74 11.96 -5.88 -0.50
N ASP A 75 12.78 -5.43 -1.46
CA ASP A 75 13.75 -6.28 -2.14
C ASP A 75 14.78 -6.80 -1.12
N PRO A 76 14.90 -8.14 -0.96
CA PRO A 76 15.82 -8.75 0.00
C PRO A 76 17.29 -8.41 -0.27
N ARG A 77 17.67 -8.10 -1.52
CA ARG A 77 19.05 -7.78 -1.90
C ARG A 77 19.51 -6.45 -1.31
N ILE A 78 18.58 -5.53 -1.09
CA ILE A 78 18.84 -4.20 -0.52
C ILE A 78 18.69 -4.24 0.99
N PHE A 79 17.71 -4.99 1.49
CA PHE A 79 17.49 -5.21 2.93
C PHE A 79 18.74 -5.77 3.65
N LEU A 80 19.49 -6.67 3.01
CA LEU A 80 20.71 -7.27 3.59
C LEU A 80 21.85 -6.27 3.84
N LYS A 81 21.86 -5.12 3.16
CA LYS A 81 22.87 -4.06 3.37
C LYS A 81 22.53 -3.14 4.53
N ILE A 82 21.28 -3.16 4.99
CA ILE A 82 20.83 -2.20 5.99
C ILE A 82 20.87 -2.88 7.35
N LYS A 83 21.93 -2.57 8.10
CA LYS A 83 22.15 -3.08 9.46
C LYS A 83 20.88 -2.87 10.30
N ASP A 84 20.56 -3.92 11.05
CA ASP A 84 19.35 -4.16 11.83
C ASP A 84 19.17 -3.19 13.01
N SER A 85 19.25 -1.88 12.77
CA SER A 85 19.09 -0.87 13.80
C SER A 85 17.60 -0.57 14.00
N VAL A 86 17.16 -0.53 15.26
CA VAL A 86 15.81 -0.12 15.66
C VAL A 86 15.44 1.24 15.07
N LYS A 87 16.44 2.14 14.93
CA LYS A 87 16.31 3.46 14.31
C LYS A 87 15.83 3.38 12.85
N TRP A 88 16.43 2.49 12.05
CA TRP A 88 16.08 2.34 10.65
C TRP A 88 14.64 1.82 10.45
N ARG A 89 14.17 0.91 11.32
CA ARG A 89 12.78 0.44 11.26
C ARG A 89 11.78 1.57 11.50
N LYS A 90 12.08 2.50 12.41
CA LYS A 90 11.24 3.68 12.68
C LYS A 90 11.25 4.65 11.50
N GLU A 91 12.42 4.90 10.92
CA GLU A 91 12.57 5.79 9.75
C GLU A 91 11.82 5.27 8.52
N ILE A 92 11.87 3.97 8.21
CA ILE A 92 11.07 3.38 7.13
C ILE A 92 9.59 3.56 7.39
N LYS A 93 9.10 3.17 8.58
CA LYS A 93 7.67 3.26 8.91
C LYS A 93 7.15 4.67 8.72
N ASN A 94 7.88 5.66 9.26
CA ASN A 94 7.53 7.07 9.09
C ASN A 94 7.54 7.49 7.62
N SER A 95 8.54 7.06 6.84
CA SER A 95 8.64 7.42 5.41
C SER A 95 7.52 6.82 4.57
N LEU A 96 7.16 5.56 4.83
CA LEU A 96 6.05 4.86 4.16
C LEU A 96 4.69 5.46 4.57
N GLN A 97 4.53 5.83 5.83
CA GLN A 97 3.34 6.53 6.30
C GLN A 97 3.21 7.90 5.61
N ILE A 98 4.26 8.72 5.59
CA ILE A 98 4.26 10.01 4.89
C ILE A 98 3.93 9.82 3.40
N LEU A 99 4.44 8.76 2.76
CA LEU A 99 4.13 8.44 1.38
C LEU A 99 2.63 8.16 1.19
N CYS A 100 2.03 7.31 2.02
CA CYS A 100 0.61 7.00 1.97
C CYS A 100 -0.26 8.24 2.25
N ASP A 101 0.07 9.00 3.30
CA ASP A 101 -0.64 10.21 3.69
C ASP A 101 -0.63 11.25 2.56
N ASN A 102 0.48 11.35 1.81
CA ASN A 102 0.57 12.19 0.62
C ASN A 102 -0.33 11.71 -0.52
N PHE A 103 -0.46 10.40 -0.75
CA PHE A 103 -1.42 9.87 -1.73
C PHE A 103 -2.86 10.22 -1.36
N PHE A 104 -3.24 10.02 -0.09
CA PHE A 104 -4.57 10.37 0.39
C PHE A 104 -4.86 11.87 0.31
N LYS A 105 -3.91 12.71 0.74
CA LYS A 105 -4.02 14.17 0.68
C LYS A 105 -4.26 14.65 -0.75
N LYS A 106 -3.47 14.17 -1.72
CA LYS A 106 -3.63 14.53 -3.13
C LYS A 106 -4.91 13.99 -3.74
N ALA A 107 -5.35 12.80 -3.32
CA ALA A 107 -6.63 12.21 -3.72
C ALA A 107 -7.85 12.92 -3.09
N GLY A 108 -7.66 13.81 -2.12
CA GLY A 108 -8.76 14.46 -1.39
C GLY A 108 -9.52 13.50 -0.47
N ILE A 109 -8.91 12.38 -0.08
CA ILE A 109 -9.53 11.34 0.75
C ILE A 109 -9.08 11.56 2.20
N LYS A 110 -10.04 11.79 3.09
CA LYS A 110 -9.78 11.87 4.54
C LYS A 110 -9.79 10.48 5.14
N VAL A 111 -8.69 10.03 5.72
CA VAL A 111 -8.56 8.73 6.39
C VAL A 111 -7.90 8.90 7.75
N GLU A 112 -8.06 7.90 8.61
CA GLU A 112 -7.34 7.75 9.87
C GLU A 112 -6.43 6.51 9.79
N LEU A 113 -5.17 6.63 10.22
CA LEU A 113 -4.29 5.46 10.35
C LEU A 113 -4.76 4.61 11.53
N ASP A 114 -4.95 3.31 11.30
CA ASP A 114 -5.34 2.35 12.33
C ASP A 114 -4.11 1.70 12.97
N TRP A 115 -3.31 1.05 12.14
CA TRP A 115 -2.16 0.29 12.58
C TRP A 115 -1.09 0.21 11.50
N VAL A 116 0.14 -0.04 11.97
CA VAL A 116 1.31 -0.30 11.13
C VAL A 116 1.98 -1.57 11.60
N LYS A 117 2.07 -2.56 10.73
CA LYS A 117 2.69 -3.86 11.00
C LYS A 117 3.92 -4.06 10.13
N SER A 118 4.93 -4.72 10.68
CA SER A 118 6.11 -5.11 9.92
C SER A 118 6.37 -6.58 10.13
N THR A 119 6.41 -7.33 9.04
CA THR A 119 6.59 -8.77 9.06
C THR A 119 7.89 -9.10 8.35
N ARG A 120 8.81 -9.79 9.04
CA ARG A 120 9.94 -10.43 8.36
C ARG A 120 9.43 -11.69 7.72
N LEU A 121 9.58 -11.78 6.42
CA LEU A 121 9.29 -13.02 5.74
C LEU A 121 10.53 -13.91 5.72
N PRO A 122 10.39 -15.22 6.01
CA PRO A 122 11.38 -16.17 5.50
C PRO A 122 11.45 -15.98 3.98
N ARG A 123 12.64 -16.11 3.36
CA ARG A 123 12.88 -15.91 1.92
C ARG A 123 11.98 -16.81 1.06
N ARG A 124 10.69 -16.49 0.95
CA ARG A 124 9.70 -17.18 0.15
C ARG A 124 9.67 -16.47 -1.20
N LYS A 125 9.70 -17.26 -2.27
CA LYS A 125 9.36 -16.73 -3.60
C LYS A 125 7.88 -16.39 -3.56
N VAL A 126 7.56 -15.11 -3.68
CA VAL A 126 6.21 -14.69 -4.00
C VAL A 126 6.23 -14.33 -5.49
N ASN A 127 5.43 -15.04 -6.27
CA ASN A 127 5.37 -14.86 -7.71
C ASN A 127 4.56 -13.62 -8.06
N PHE A 128 5.17 -12.45 -7.90
CA PHE A 128 4.61 -11.23 -8.48
C PHE A 128 4.95 -11.19 -9.98
N SER A 129 3.91 -11.09 -10.82
CA SER A 129 3.98 -10.83 -12.26
C SER A 129 5.02 -11.65 -13.06
N GLY A 130 5.26 -12.90 -12.68
CA GLY A 130 6.22 -13.79 -13.35
C GLY A 130 7.70 -13.48 -13.09
N LYS A 131 8.04 -12.46 -12.29
CA LYS A 131 9.43 -12.09 -11.96
C LYS A 131 9.92 -12.64 -10.62
N GLY A 132 9.04 -13.18 -9.79
CA GLY A 132 9.38 -13.86 -8.53
C GLY A 132 10.17 -12.95 -7.57
N LEU A 133 9.49 -12.04 -6.86
CA LEU A 133 10.16 -11.33 -5.77
C LEU A 133 10.38 -12.31 -4.62
N LYS A 134 11.49 -12.15 -3.89
CA LYS A 134 11.77 -12.88 -2.66
C LYS A 134 11.67 -11.93 -1.47
N PRO A 135 10.51 -11.34 -1.16
CA PRO A 135 10.42 -10.26 -0.18
C PRO A 135 11.09 -10.65 1.14
N GLY A 136 12.03 -9.80 1.60
CA GLY A 136 12.74 -10.00 2.87
C GLY A 136 12.06 -9.31 4.05
N LEU A 137 11.23 -8.31 3.76
CA LEU A 137 10.45 -7.54 4.71
C LEU A 137 9.15 -7.08 4.04
N GLU A 138 8.05 -7.21 4.76
CA GLU A 138 6.77 -6.58 4.46
C GLU A 138 6.47 -5.50 5.49
N VAL A 139 5.95 -4.38 5.04
CA VAL A 139 5.41 -3.33 5.91
C VAL A 139 4.00 -3.01 5.47
N GLU A 140 3.05 -3.20 6.38
CA GLU A 140 1.63 -3.00 6.16
C GLU A 140 1.17 -1.76 6.92
N LEU A 141 0.45 -0.87 6.24
CA LEU A 141 -0.22 0.29 6.82
C LEU A 141 -1.70 0.22 6.50
N ALA A 142 -2.55 0.16 7.53
CA ALA A 142 -3.99 0.12 7.39
C ALA A 142 -4.63 1.44 7.79
N TYR A 143 -5.55 1.89 6.96
CA TYR A 143 -6.24 3.16 7.08
C TYR A 143 -7.75 2.96 7.02
N TRP A 144 -8.48 3.80 7.75
CA TRP A 144 -9.93 3.81 7.76
C TRP A 144 -10.49 5.08 7.17
N LYS A 145 -11.38 4.92 6.18
CA LYS A 145 -12.34 5.95 5.79
C LYS A 145 -13.64 5.71 6.53
N LYS A 146 -13.97 6.58 7.48
CA LYS A 146 -15.31 6.61 8.11
C LYS A 146 -16.30 7.35 7.21
N GLY A 147 -17.48 6.76 7.02
CA GLY A 147 -18.60 7.29 6.22
C GLY A 147 -19.29 8.50 6.84
#